data_AF-A0A520BJ98-F1
#
_entry.id   AF-A0A520BJ98-F1
#
_cell.length_a   1.000
_cell.length_b   1.000
_cell.length_c   1.000
_cell.angle_alpha   90.00
_cell.angle_beta   90.00
_cell.angle_gamma   90.00
#
_symmetry.space_group_name_H-M   'P 1'
#
loop_
_entity.id
_entity.type
_entity.pdbx_description
1 polymer ?
#
loop_
_entity_poly.entity_id
_entity_poly.type
_entity_poly.pdbx_seq_one_letter_code
_entity_poly.pdbx_strand_id
1 'polypeptide(L)'
;LKNDTEIFTTFEGDNTVLMQLVAKNRMSEFRKNFSEMDALDKVNYVWNQTKIYFTEKNPLITRDISESHLLDKNFHLNAFYYREHEIIVSASKRIKKLTDSGLNIYDAFNIVQHQMLDIANAYLDRVVLEQFLLKIDTISDANSKLILQKLAQLFALHTIEEHKGWYLENNYLETVKTKAIRKMVNQLCWDIRPNAVGLVDAFAIPESCLSAPIAKKK
;
A
#
# COMPACT_ATOMS: atom_id res chain seq x y z
N LEU A 1 23.68 -15.20 3.82
CA LEU A 1 22.55 -14.56 3.09
C LEU A 1 21.93 -13.42 3.88
N LYS A 2 21.17 -13.63 4.98
CA LYS A 2 20.55 -12.50 5.71
C LYS A 2 21.56 -11.41 6.11
N ASN A 3 22.64 -11.79 6.79
CA ASN A 3 23.70 -10.85 7.22
C ASN A 3 24.37 -10.14 6.02
N ASP A 4 24.50 -10.81 4.88
CA ASP A 4 25.10 -10.22 3.66
C ASP A 4 24.13 -9.25 2.97
N THR A 5 22.82 -9.44 3.13
CA THR A 5 21.79 -8.56 2.57
C THR A 5 21.44 -7.38 3.48
N GLU A 6 21.70 -7.47 4.79
CA GLU A 6 21.41 -6.39 5.75
C GLU A 6 22.19 -5.11 5.43
N ILE A 7 23.38 -5.22 4.82
CA ILE A 7 24.16 -4.05 4.41
C ILE A 7 23.42 -3.18 3.39
N PHE A 8 22.56 -3.76 2.53
CA PHE A 8 21.77 -3.00 1.56
C PHE A 8 20.74 -2.08 2.20
N THR A 9 20.44 -2.25 3.49
CA THR A 9 19.56 -1.32 4.23
C THR A 9 20.25 0.00 4.62
N THR A 10 21.57 0.11 4.41
CA THR A 10 22.40 1.25 4.82
C THR A 10 23.38 1.74 3.75
N PHE A 11 23.83 0.86 2.85
CA PHE A 11 24.96 1.11 1.95
C PHE A 11 24.72 2.23 0.92
N GLU A 12 23.52 2.36 0.37
CA GLU A 12 23.17 3.37 -0.66
C GLU A 12 22.34 4.53 -0.09
N GLY A 13 22.43 4.72 1.23
CA GLY A 13 21.59 5.61 2.00
C GLY A 13 20.83 4.82 3.05
N ASP A 14 20.84 5.31 4.28
CA ASP A 14 20.04 4.72 5.35
C ASP A 14 18.55 4.70 4.94
N ASN A 15 17.92 3.53 5.02
CA ASN A 15 16.53 3.34 4.59
C ASN A 15 15.58 4.36 5.23
N THR A 16 15.79 4.73 6.49
CA THR A 16 14.95 5.74 7.17
C THR A 16 15.11 7.11 6.53
N VAL A 17 16.33 7.49 6.15
CA VAL A 17 16.61 8.74 5.43
C VAL A 17 16.00 8.71 4.03
N LEU A 18 16.12 7.60 3.30
CA LEU A 18 15.52 7.45 1.97
C LEU A 18 13.99 7.54 2.03
N MET A 19 13.37 6.90 3.02
CA MET A 19 11.93 7.01 3.25
C MET A 19 11.50 8.45 3.57
N GLN A 20 12.28 9.20 4.35
CA GLN A 20 12.00 10.61 4.57
C GLN A 20 12.07 11.45 3.29
N LEU A 21 12.99 11.13 2.38
CA LEU A 21 13.07 11.80 1.07
C LEU A 21 11.85 11.50 0.21
N VAL A 22 11.42 10.23 0.15
CA VAL A 22 10.17 9.82 -0.52
C VAL A 22 9.00 10.61 0.05
N ALA A 23 8.83 10.62 1.37
CA ALA A 23 7.74 11.34 2.02
C ALA A 23 7.76 12.86 1.73
N LYS A 24 8.93 13.50 1.76
CA LYS A 24 9.09 14.92 1.39
C LYS A 24 8.69 15.17 -0.06
N ASN A 25 9.05 14.29 -0.98
CA ASN A 25 8.63 14.38 -2.37
C ASN A 25 7.09 14.27 -2.49
N ARG A 26 6.47 13.26 -1.87
CA ARG A 26 5.00 13.06 -1.87
C ARG A 26 4.26 14.27 -1.31
N MET A 27 4.72 14.82 -0.19
CA MET A 27 4.13 16.03 0.39
C MET A 27 4.30 17.26 -0.51
N SER A 28 5.43 17.37 -1.21
CA SER A 28 5.68 18.47 -2.16
C SER A 28 4.75 18.38 -3.37
N GLU A 29 4.54 17.18 -3.92
CA GLU A 29 3.56 16.94 -5.00
C GLU A 29 2.14 17.24 -4.54
N PHE A 30 1.76 16.77 -3.35
CA PHE A 30 0.46 17.11 -2.76
C PHE A 30 0.26 18.62 -2.66
N ARG A 31 1.28 19.35 -2.18
CA ARG A 31 1.25 20.82 -2.10
C ARG A 31 1.14 21.47 -3.47
N LYS A 32 1.88 21.01 -4.49
CA LYS A 32 1.83 21.55 -5.86
C LYS A 32 0.45 21.38 -6.47
N ASN A 33 -0.07 20.16 -6.44
CA ASN A 33 -1.42 19.84 -6.90
C ASN A 33 -2.44 20.73 -6.18
N PHE A 34 -2.29 20.90 -4.87
CA PHE A 34 -3.16 21.77 -4.10
C PHE A 34 -2.95 23.26 -4.39
N SER A 35 -1.77 23.73 -4.79
CA SER A 35 -1.53 25.15 -5.09
C SER A 35 -1.97 25.55 -6.50
N GLU A 36 -1.78 24.65 -7.47
CA GLU A 36 -2.08 24.83 -8.89
C GLU A 36 -3.57 24.65 -9.22
N MET A 37 -4.34 24.01 -8.33
CA MET A 37 -5.79 23.96 -8.43
C MET A 37 -6.44 25.33 -8.22
N ASP A 38 -7.34 25.70 -9.12
CA ASP A 38 -8.18 26.89 -8.98
C ASP A 38 -9.08 26.78 -7.73
N ALA A 39 -9.66 27.88 -7.23
CA ALA A 39 -10.49 27.81 -6.02
C ALA A 39 -11.67 26.83 -6.14
N LEU A 40 -12.26 26.75 -7.34
CA LEU A 40 -13.29 25.77 -7.69
C LEU A 40 -12.74 24.35 -7.83
N ASP A 41 -11.49 24.19 -8.30
CA ASP A 41 -10.83 22.88 -8.41
C ASP A 41 -10.32 22.37 -7.07
N LYS A 42 -9.99 23.25 -6.12
CA LYS A 42 -9.73 22.88 -4.71
C LYS A 42 -11.01 22.39 -4.05
N VAL A 43 -12.12 23.09 -4.27
CA VAL A 43 -13.45 22.64 -3.83
C VAL A 43 -13.81 21.34 -4.52
N ASN A 44 -13.59 21.19 -5.83
CA ASN A 44 -13.86 19.96 -6.58
C ASN A 44 -12.89 18.83 -6.28
N TYR A 45 -11.64 19.09 -5.89
CA TYR A 45 -10.67 18.08 -5.45
C TYR A 45 -11.09 17.58 -4.08
N VAL A 46 -11.39 18.48 -3.13
CA VAL A 46 -12.02 18.10 -1.86
C VAL A 46 -13.37 17.40 -2.13
N TRP A 47 -14.13 17.80 -3.15
CA TRP A 47 -15.44 17.23 -3.50
C TRP A 47 -15.36 15.86 -4.21
N ASN A 48 -14.38 15.65 -5.08
CA ASN A 48 -14.14 14.41 -5.84
C ASN A 48 -13.38 13.38 -5.00
N GLN A 49 -12.46 13.85 -4.16
CA GLN A 49 -12.03 13.09 -2.99
C GLN A 49 -13.27 12.77 -2.18
N THR A 50 -14.15 13.72 -1.82
CA THR A 50 -15.41 13.33 -1.16
C THR A 50 -16.30 12.38 -1.97
N LYS A 51 -16.28 12.32 -3.31
CA LYS A 51 -17.03 11.29 -4.07
C LYS A 51 -16.42 9.90 -3.87
N ILE A 52 -15.10 9.74 -3.98
CA ILE A 52 -14.43 8.48 -3.64
C ILE A 52 -14.65 8.15 -2.14
N TYR A 53 -14.56 9.15 -1.27
CA TYR A 53 -14.77 9.00 0.18
C TYR A 53 -16.22 8.72 0.56
N PHE A 54 -17.23 9.26 -0.11
CA PHE A 54 -18.65 9.04 0.18
C PHE A 54 -19.16 7.76 -0.46
N THR A 55 -18.58 7.34 -1.58
CA THR A 55 -18.91 6.03 -2.17
C THR A 55 -18.33 4.93 -1.28
N GLU A 56 -17.12 5.08 -0.76
CA GLU A 56 -16.49 4.04 0.07
C GLU A 56 -16.77 4.14 1.57
N LYS A 57 -17.13 5.31 2.12
CA LYS A 57 -17.75 5.45 3.46
C LYS A 57 -19.26 5.23 3.45
N ASN A 58 -19.85 4.89 2.29
CA ASN A 58 -21.22 4.43 2.24
C ASN A 58 -21.32 3.16 3.10
N PRO A 59 -22.22 3.08 4.11
CA PRO A 59 -22.40 1.90 4.94
C PRO A 59 -22.58 0.60 4.14
N LEU A 60 -23.11 0.69 2.92
CA LEU A 60 -23.29 -0.46 2.02
C LEU A 60 -21.95 -0.99 1.49
N ILE A 61 -20.98 -0.11 1.20
CA ILE A 61 -19.66 -0.49 0.66
C ILE A 61 -18.67 -0.77 1.79
N THR A 62 -18.71 -0.03 2.92
CA THR A 62 -17.86 -0.33 4.10
C THR A 62 -18.17 -1.69 4.74
N ARG A 63 -19.40 -2.20 4.52
CA ARG A 63 -19.87 -3.50 5.03
C ARG A 63 -20.00 -4.56 3.94
N ASP A 64 -19.72 -4.22 2.67
CA ASP A 64 -19.69 -5.22 1.62
C ASP A 64 -18.55 -6.21 1.87
N ILE A 65 -18.94 -7.43 2.18
CA ILE A 65 -18.07 -8.58 2.43
C ILE A 65 -18.21 -9.65 1.35
N SER A 66 -18.90 -9.34 0.26
CA SER A 66 -19.00 -10.25 -0.89
C SER A 66 -17.61 -10.54 -1.44
N GLU A 67 -17.40 -11.77 -1.89
CA GLU A 67 -16.14 -12.17 -2.48
C GLU A 67 -15.80 -11.32 -3.71
N SER A 68 -16.81 -11.00 -4.54
CA SER A 68 -16.65 -10.10 -5.69
C SER A 68 -16.12 -8.73 -5.30
N HIS A 69 -16.59 -8.15 -4.18
CA HIS A 69 -16.10 -6.87 -3.68
C HIS A 69 -14.70 -7.01 -3.08
N LEU A 70 -14.48 -8.02 -2.23
CA LEU A 70 -13.19 -8.22 -1.56
C LEU A 70 -12.06 -8.55 -2.53
N LEU A 71 -12.35 -9.15 -3.67
CA LEU A 71 -11.37 -9.50 -4.71
C LEU A 71 -11.30 -8.46 -5.85
N ASP A 72 -12.10 -7.39 -5.78
CA ASP A 72 -12.11 -6.33 -6.79
C ASP A 72 -10.86 -5.45 -6.71
N LYS A 73 -10.24 -5.21 -7.88
CA LYS A 73 -9.01 -4.42 -7.99
C LYS A 73 -9.22 -2.94 -7.67
N ASN A 74 -10.41 -2.39 -7.94
CA ASN A 74 -10.67 -0.97 -7.65
C ASN A 74 -10.83 -0.77 -6.15
N PHE A 75 -11.51 -1.67 -5.44
CA PHE A 75 -11.53 -1.68 -3.98
C PHE A 75 -10.11 -1.71 -3.40
N HIS A 76 -9.23 -2.57 -3.91
CA HIS A 76 -7.83 -2.63 -3.45
C HIS A 76 -7.10 -1.31 -3.70
N LEU A 77 -7.12 -0.80 -4.92
CA LEU A 77 -6.44 0.45 -5.27
C LEU A 77 -6.96 1.62 -4.44
N ASN A 78 -8.28 1.77 -4.32
CA ASN A 78 -8.89 2.85 -3.58
C ASN A 78 -8.53 2.80 -2.09
N ALA A 79 -8.47 1.63 -1.47
CA ALA A 79 -8.02 1.48 -0.08
C ALA A 79 -6.58 2.00 0.11
N PHE A 80 -5.69 1.67 -0.81
CA PHE A 80 -4.29 2.09 -0.77
C PHE A 80 -4.14 3.60 -1.04
N TYR A 81 -4.87 4.14 -2.03
CA TYR A 81 -4.93 5.58 -2.28
C TYR A 81 -5.46 6.35 -1.08
N TYR A 82 -6.56 5.87 -0.48
CA TYR A 82 -7.15 6.49 0.70
C TYR A 82 -6.15 6.54 1.86
N ARG A 83 -5.45 5.44 2.12
CA ARG A 83 -4.44 5.37 3.18
C ARG A 83 -3.30 6.36 2.96
N GLU A 84 -2.67 6.36 1.79
CA GLU A 84 -1.60 7.33 1.50
C GLU A 84 -2.11 8.77 1.64
N HIS A 85 -3.24 9.09 1.02
CA HIS A 85 -3.77 10.44 0.98
C HIS A 85 -4.11 10.97 2.39
N GLU A 86 -4.82 10.19 3.22
CA GLU A 86 -5.19 10.63 4.56
C GLU A 86 -3.98 10.82 5.48
N ILE A 87 -2.94 9.98 5.35
CA ILE A 87 -1.70 10.16 6.11
C ILE A 87 -1.01 11.47 5.68
N ILE A 88 -0.93 11.74 4.37
CA ILE A 88 -0.36 13.01 3.84
C ILE A 88 -1.13 14.22 4.34
N VAL A 89 -2.47 14.18 4.28
CA VAL A 89 -3.34 15.27 4.76
C VAL A 89 -3.15 15.50 6.26
N SER A 90 -3.13 14.43 7.05
CA SER A 90 -2.93 14.49 8.50
C SER A 90 -1.57 15.09 8.86
N ALA A 91 -0.48 14.60 8.25
CA ALA A 91 0.86 15.13 8.45
C ALA A 91 0.98 16.60 8.04
N SER A 92 0.39 16.96 6.90
CA SER A 92 0.40 18.35 6.40
C SER A 92 -0.32 19.31 7.34
N LYS A 93 -1.50 18.92 7.86
CA LYS A 93 -2.24 19.70 8.87
C LYS A 93 -1.42 19.87 10.15
N ARG A 94 -0.74 18.82 10.60
CA ARG A 94 0.08 18.86 11.82
C ARG A 94 1.32 19.75 11.64
N ILE A 95 2.03 19.64 10.52
CA ILE A 95 3.15 20.53 10.19
C ILE A 95 2.65 21.98 10.18
N LYS A 96 1.55 22.26 9.48
CA LYS A 96 0.97 23.60 9.43
C LYS A 96 0.65 24.15 10.83
N LYS A 97 0.03 23.35 11.69
CA LYS A 97 -0.27 23.75 13.08
C LYS A 97 1.00 24.08 13.86
N LEU A 98 2.06 23.28 13.71
CA LEU A 98 3.34 23.50 14.39
C LEU A 98 4.03 24.78 13.88
N THR A 99 4.05 25.00 12.56
CA THR A 99 4.62 26.23 12.00
C THR A 99 3.82 27.47 12.37
N ASP A 100 2.49 27.37 12.37
CA ASP A 100 1.60 28.46 12.79
C ASP A 100 1.78 28.79 14.29
N SER A 101 2.26 27.84 15.10
CA SER A 101 2.63 28.05 16.51
C SER A 101 4.04 28.65 16.72
N GLY A 102 4.73 29.04 15.65
CA GLY A 102 6.05 29.68 15.70
C GLY A 102 7.24 28.73 15.64
N LEU A 103 7.01 27.42 15.49
CA LEU A 103 8.09 26.46 15.30
C LEU A 103 8.67 26.58 13.89
N ASN A 104 9.98 26.50 13.75
CA ASN A 104 10.57 26.47 12.41
C ASN A 104 10.19 25.17 11.69
N ILE A 105 10.29 25.19 10.36
CA ILE A 105 9.83 24.08 9.53
C ILE A 105 10.63 22.80 9.74
N TYR A 106 11.94 22.90 10.04
CA TYR A 106 12.81 21.76 10.27
C TYR A 106 12.39 20.99 11.54
N ASP A 107 12.15 21.71 12.64
CA ASP A 107 11.68 21.14 13.89
C ASP A 107 10.27 20.57 13.77
N ALA A 108 9.39 21.24 12.99
CA ALA A 108 8.07 20.70 12.68
C ALA A 108 8.15 19.35 11.95
N PHE A 109 9.07 19.22 10.98
CA PHE A 109 9.32 17.95 10.28
C PHE A 109 9.87 16.86 11.22
N ASN A 110 10.76 17.20 12.15
CA ASN A 110 11.29 16.24 13.12
C ASN A 110 10.18 15.70 14.03
N ILE A 111 9.23 16.55 14.46
CA ILE A 111 8.10 16.12 15.30
C ILE A 111 7.18 15.13 14.55
N VAL A 112 7.00 15.29 13.23
CA VAL A 112 6.13 14.42 12.42
C VAL A 112 6.89 13.28 11.73
N GLN A 113 8.15 13.02 12.09
CA GLN A 113 9.02 12.06 11.40
C GLN A 113 8.42 10.65 11.30
N HIS A 114 7.72 10.18 12.33
CA HIS A 114 6.98 8.91 12.29
C HIS A 114 5.93 8.89 11.17
N GLN A 115 5.13 9.94 11.03
CA GLN A 115 4.15 10.05 9.94
C GLN A 115 4.83 10.16 8.58
N MET A 116 6.05 10.71 8.50
CA MET A 116 6.81 10.72 7.24
C MET A 116 7.14 9.29 6.80
N LEU A 117 7.53 8.40 7.73
CA LEU A 117 7.75 6.99 7.40
C LEU A 117 6.45 6.31 6.97
N ASP A 118 5.33 6.62 7.64
CA ASP A 118 4.01 6.09 7.25
C ASP A 118 3.60 6.54 5.85
N ILE A 119 3.86 7.79 5.45
CA ILE A 119 3.62 8.29 4.08
C ILE A 119 4.44 7.47 3.08
N ALA A 120 5.73 7.29 3.35
CA ALA A 120 6.61 6.56 2.45
C ALA A 120 6.16 5.10 2.29
N ASN A 121 5.85 4.41 3.38
CA ASN A 121 5.32 3.04 3.35
C ASN A 121 4.01 2.96 2.57
N ALA A 122 3.04 3.83 2.87
CA ALA A 122 1.75 3.81 2.21
C ALA A 122 1.86 4.07 0.69
N TYR A 123 2.77 4.97 0.29
CA TYR A 123 3.10 5.22 -1.11
C TYR A 123 3.74 4.00 -1.79
N LEU A 124 4.74 3.40 -1.16
CA LEU A 124 5.45 2.24 -1.73
C LEU A 124 4.53 1.04 -1.90
N ASP A 125 3.72 0.73 -0.88
CA ASP A 125 2.70 -0.31 -0.94
C ASP A 125 1.75 -0.11 -2.14
N ARG A 126 1.32 1.14 -2.36
CA ARG A 126 0.44 1.48 -3.49
C ARG A 126 1.14 1.29 -4.82
N VAL A 127 2.36 1.79 -4.95
CA VAL A 127 3.16 1.65 -6.19
C VAL A 127 3.38 0.17 -6.50
N VAL A 128 3.70 -0.66 -5.50
CA VAL A 128 3.85 -2.10 -5.71
C VAL A 128 2.56 -2.71 -6.24
N LEU A 129 1.41 -2.42 -5.63
CA LEU A 129 0.11 -2.92 -6.11
C LEU A 129 -0.19 -2.47 -7.53
N GLU A 130 -0.01 -1.18 -7.84
CA GLU A 130 -0.25 -0.61 -9.16
C GLU A 130 0.60 -1.27 -10.23
N GLN A 131 1.91 -1.38 -9.99
CA GLN A 131 2.83 -1.99 -10.94
C GLN A 131 2.54 -3.48 -11.13
N PHE A 132 2.15 -4.17 -10.06
CA PHE A 132 1.75 -5.58 -10.13
C PHE A 132 0.51 -5.76 -11.03
N LEU A 133 -0.54 -4.97 -10.81
CA LEU A 133 -1.77 -5.01 -11.60
C LEU A 133 -1.53 -4.63 -13.07
N LEU A 134 -0.76 -3.55 -13.31
CA LEU A 134 -0.37 -3.14 -14.66
C LEU A 134 0.38 -4.26 -15.39
N LYS A 135 1.29 -4.95 -14.69
CA LYS A 135 2.05 -6.04 -15.30
C LYS A 135 1.17 -7.24 -15.64
N ILE A 136 0.23 -7.60 -14.76
CA ILE A 136 -0.74 -8.68 -14.98
C ILE A 136 -1.59 -8.42 -16.23
N ASP A 137 -1.96 -7.17 -16.49
CA ASP A 137 -2.77 -6.82 -17.67
C ASP A 137 -2.03 -7.08 -19.00
N THR A 138 -0.69 -7.11 -18.98
CA THR A 138 0.13 -7.43 -20.17
C THR A 138 0.31 -8.92 -20.45
N ILE A 139 -0.13 -9.80 -19.55
CA ILE A 139 0.10 -11.25 -19.65
C ILE A 139 -0.92 -11.89 -20.59
N SER A 140 -0.44 -12.62 -21.59
CA SER A 140 -1.27 -13.31 -22.58
C SER A 140 -1.71 -14.70 -22.12
N ASP A 141 -0.88 -15.43 -21.39
CA ASP A 141 -1.23 -16.76 -20.88
C ASP A 141 -2.28 -16.66 -19.77
N ALA A 142 -3.45 -17.24 -20.01
CA ALA A 142 -4.60 -17.12 -19.11
C ALA A 142 -4.36 -17.77 -17.75
N ASN A 143 -3.65 -18.90 -17.70
CA ASN A 143 -3.38 -19.62 -16.46
C ASN A 143 -2.39 -18.85 -15.57
N SER A 144 -1.31 -18.35 -16.18
CA SER A 144 -0.32 -17.47 -15.51
C SER A 144 -0.98 -16.18 -15.03
N LYS A 145 -1.83 -15.57 -15.87
CA LYS A 145 -2.58 -14.38 -15.49
C LYS A 145 -3.46 -14.64 -14.27
N LEU A 146 -4.20 -15.76 -14.24
CA LEU A 146 -5.08 -16.11 -13.14
C LEU A 146 -4.32 -16.31 -11.81
N ILE A 147 -3.20 -17.04 -11.82
CA ILE A 147 -2.45 -17.28 -10.58
C ILE A 147 -1.76 -16.00 -10.08
N LEU A 148 -1.25 -15.16 -10.99
CA LEU A 148 -0.67 -13.87 -10.63
C LEU A 148 -1.72 -12.88 -10.13
N GLN A 149 -2.94 -12.92 -10.66
CA GLN A 149 -4.07 -12.17 -10.10
C GLN A 149 -4.35 -12.57 -8.66
N LYS A 150 -4.37 -13.87 -8.34
CA LYS A 150 -4.53 -14.33 -6.94
C LYS A 150 -3.40 -13.85 -6.04
N LEU A 151 -2.16 -13.83 -6.52
CA LEU A 151 -1.02 -13.28 -5.77
C LEU A 151 -1.15 -11.77 -5.53
N ALA A 152 -1.62 -11.00 -6.52
CA ALA A 152 -1.87 -9.58 -6.36
C ALA A 152 -3.01 -9.31 -5.37
N GLN A 153 -4.09 -10.10 -5.42
CA GLN A 153 -5.19 -10.04 -4.44
C GLN A 153 -4.70 -10.40 -3.03
N LEU A 154 -3.84 -11.43 -2.91
CA LEU A 154 -3.26 -11.82 -1.63
C LEU A 154 -2.38 -10.69 -1.07
N PHE A 155 -1.50 -10.11 -1.89
CA PHE A 155 -0.69 -8.96 -1.51
C PHE A 155 -1.55 -7.79 -1.04
N ALA A 156 -2.58 -7.43 -1.81
CA ALA A 156 -3.47 -6.33 -1.48
C ALA A 156 -4.19 -6.54 -0.14
N LEU A 157 -4.87 -7.69 0.01
CA LEU A 157 -5.65 -8.00 1.20
C LEU A 157 -4.79 -8.23 2.44
N HIS A 158 -3.61 -8.86 2.29
CA HIS A 158 -2.67 -9.02 3.38
C HIS A 158 -2.14 -7.66 3.87
N THR A 159 -1.77 -6.76 2.96
CA THR A 159 -1.35 -5.39 3.32
C THR A 159 -2.47 -4.63 4.02
N ILE A 160 -3.72 -4.75 3.55
CA ILE A 160 -4.87 -4.15 4.24
C ILE A 160 -5.05 -4.76 5.64
N GLU A 161 -4.86 -6.07 5.80
CA GLU A 161 -4.94 -6.73 7.09
C GLU A 161 -3.86 -6.27 8.09
N GLU A 162 -2.60 -6.14 7.64
CA GLU A 162 -1.49 -5.66 8.47
C GLU A 162 -1.78 -4.25 9.00
N HIS A 163 -2.41 -3.40 8.18
CA HIS A 163 -2.76 -2.02 8.53
C HIS A 163 -4.23 -1.85 8.99
N LYS A 164 -4.94 -2.92 9.34
CA LYS A 164 -6.38 -2.87 9.68
C LYS A 164 -6.72 -1.90 10.82
N GLY A 165 -5.81 -1.71 11.78
CA GLY A 165 -6.00 -0.78 12.90
C GLY A 165 -6.18 0.65 12.40
N TRP A 166 -5.29 1.09 11.50
CA TRP A 166 -5.37 2.40 10.87
C TRP A 166 -6.67 2.57 10.07
N TYR A 167 -7.09 1.56 9.30
CA TYR A 167 -8.34 1.63 8.51
C TYR A 167 -9.60 1.70 9.39
N LEU A 168 -9.58 1.02 10.54
CA LEU A 168 -10.65 1.08 11.54
C LEU A 168 -10.71 2.46 12.21
N GLU A 169 -9.57 3.00 12.64
CA GLU A 169 -9.47 4.34 13.24
C GLU A 169 -9.97 5.45 12.31
N ASN A 170 -9.76 5.28 10.99
CA ASN A 170 -10.20 6.24 9.98
C ASN A 170 -11.64 5.98 9.47
N ASN A 171 -12.37 5.04 10.07
CA ASN A 171 -13.72 4.61 9.67
C ASN A 171 -13.83 4.25 8.18
N TYR A 172 -12.75 3.72 7.60
CA TYR A 172 -12.74 3.26 6.21
C TYR A 172 -13.21 1.80 6.11
N LEU A 173 -12.82 0.97 7.07
CA LEU A 173 -13.32 -0.40 7.22
C LEU A 173 -14.05 -0.57 8.54
N GLU A 174 -15.06 -1.43 8.55
CA GLU A 174 -15.69 -1.90 9.78
C GLU A 174 -15.10 -3.25 10.24
N THR A 175 -15.33 -3.58 11.52
CA THR A 175 -14.89 -4.85 12.13
C THR A 175 -15.34 -6.09 11.36
N VAL A 176 -16.54 -6.05 10.75
CA VAL A 176 -17.05 -7.18 9.96
C VAL A 176 -16.21 -7.38 8.70
N LYS A 177 -15.85 -6.28 8.01
CA LYS A 177 -15.06 -6.33 6.78
C LYS A 177 -13.61 -6.74 7.05
N THR A 178 -12.99 -6.26 8.13
CA THR A 178 -11.62 -6.70 8.50
C THR A 178 -11.55 -8.18 8.86
N LYS A 179 -12.60 -8.75 9.47
CA LYS A 179 -12.71 -10.21 9.69
C LYS A 179 -12.87 -10.97 8.37
N ALA A 180 -13.67 -10.46 7.45
CA ALA A 180 -13.86 -11.06 6.14
C ALA A 180 -12.56 -11.04 5.30
N ILE A 181 -11.81 -9.94 5.34
CA ILE A 181 -10.48 -9.82 4.71
C ILE A 181 -9.53 -10.89 5.24
N ARG A 182 -9.42 -11.07 6.56
CA ARG A 182 -8.59 -12.14 7.16
C ARG A 182 -8.98 -13.53 6.65
N LYS A 183 -10.28 -13.81 6.57
CA LYS A 183 -10.77 -15.09 6.05
C LYS A 183 -10.36 -15.26 4.59
N MET A 184 -10.49 -14.20 3.79
CA MET A 184 -10.11 -14.21 2.37
C MET A 184 -8.61 -14.37 2.16
N VAL A 185 -7.76 -13.75 2.98
CA VAL A 185 -6.31 -13.97 2.97
C VAL A 185 -5.99 -15.45 3.16
N ASN A 186 -6.61 -16.10 4.15
CA ASN A 186 -6.43 -17.55 4.36
C ASN A 186 -6.92 -18.38 3.17
N GLN A 187 -8.04 -18.00 2.55
CA GLN A 187 -8.56 -18.69 1.36
C GLN A 187 -7.60 -18.55 0.17
N LEU A 188 -7.09 -17.34 -0.09
CA LEU A 188 -6.12 -17.10 -1.16
C LEU A 188 -4.83 -17.90 -0.94
N CYS A 189 -4.32 -17.96 0.29
CA CYS A 189 -3.20 -18.84 0.63
C CYS A 189 -3.49 -20.31 0.30
N TRP A 190 -4.70 -20.79 0.60
CA TRP A 190 -5.11 -22.16 0.30
C TRP A 190 -5.22 -22.41 -1.22
N ASP A 191 -5.75 -21.45 -1.96
CA ASP A 191 -5.90 -21.49 -3.42
C ASP A 191 -4.56 -21.42 -4.17
N ILE A 192 -3.60 -20.67 -3.63
CA ILE A 192 -2.26 -20.51 -4.24
C ILE A 192 -1.38 -21.71 -3.92
N ARG A 193 -1.56 -22.36 -2.76
CA ARG A 193 -0.73 -23.48 -2.28
C ARG A 193 -0.45 -24.57 -3.33
N PRO A 194 -1.41 -25.07 -4.13
CA PRO A 194 -1.14 -26.08 -5.15
C PRO A 194 -0.10 -25.65 -6.19
N ASN A 195 0.02 -24.34 -6.45
CA ASN A 195 0.95 -23.76 -7.41
C ASN A 195 2.24 -23.24 -6.76
N ALA A 196 2.39 -23.35 -5.44
CA ALA A 196 3.52 -22.73 -4.71
C ALA A 196 4.89 -23.20 -5.22
N VAL A 197 5.05 -24.50 -5.50
CA VAL A 197 6.29 -25.04 -6.05
C VAL A 197 6.55 -24.47 -7.45
N GLY A 198 5.53 -24.43 -8.31
CA GLY A 198 5.65 -23.87 -9.67
C GLY A 198 6.00 -22.38 -9.67
N LEU A 199 5.44 -21.60 -8.74
CA LEU A 199 5.74 -20.18 -8.57
C LEU A 199 7.19 -19.93 -8.13
N VAL A 200 7.73 -20.75 -7.23
CA VAL A 200 9.14 -20.64 -6.80
C VAL A 200 10.07 -21.16 -7.89
N ASP A 201 9.71 -22.25 -8.56
CA ASP A 201 10.47 -22.79 -9.69
C ASP A 201 10.56 -21.81 -10.86
N ALA A 202 9.56 -20.95 -11.05
CA ALA A 202 9.54 -19.91 -12.08
C ALA A 202 10.63 -18.84 -11.90
N PHE A 203 11.24 -18.71 -10.72
CA PHE A 203 12.44 -17.87 -10.55
C PHE A 203 13.67 -18.42 -11.29
N ALA A 204 13.63 -19.70 -11.69
CA ALA A 204 14.69 -20.37 -12.44
C ALA A 204 16.07 -20.25 -11.78
N ILE A 205 16.12 -20.25 -10.45
CA ILE A 205 17.36 -20.14 -9.67
C ILE A 205 18.16 -21.44 -9.86
N PRO A 206 19.41 -21.39 -10.37
CA PRO A 206 20.23 -22.58 -10.55
C PRO A 206 20.53 -23.28 -9.22
N GLU A 207 20.62 -24.62 -9.23
CA GLU A 207 20.87 -25.40 -8.02
C GLU A 207 22.23 -25.07 -7.36
N SER A 208 23.22 -24.72 -8.18
CA SER A 208 24.52 -24.23 -7.70
C SER A 208 24.41 -22.94 -6.88
N CYS A 209 23.37 -22.13 -7.11
CA CYS A 209 23.11 -20.91 -6.37
C CYS A 209 22.28 -21.16 -5.10
N LEU A 210 21.49 -22.24 -5.05
CA LEU A 210 20.53 -22.48 -3.96
C LEU A 210 21.20 -22.73 -2.61
N SER A 211 22.45 -23.20 -2.56
CA SER A 211 23.35 -23.26 -1.36
C SER A 211 22.70 -23.69 -0.02
N ALA A 212 21.56 -24.39 -0.08
CA ALA A 212 20.71 -24.73 1.05
C ALA A 212 20.21 -26.16 0.88
N PRO A 213 20.73 -27.14 1.67
CA PRO A 213 20.37 -28.55 1.52
C PRO A 213 18.87 -28.84 1.61
N ILE A 214 18.13 -28.05 2.41
CA ILE A 214 16.68 -28.19 2.58
C ILE A 214 15.86 -27.79 1.33
N ALA A 215 16.47 -27.05 0.41
CA ALA A 215 15.83 -26.54 -0.81
C ALA A 215 16.19 -27.37 -2.06
N LYS A 216 17.03 -28.40 -1.92
CA LYS A 216 17.38 -29.27 -3.03
C LYS A 216 16.16 -30.09 -3.46
N LYS A 217 15.92 -30.16 -4.77
CA LYS A 217 14.87 -31.01 -5.33
C LYS A 217 15.24 -32.47 -5.02
N LYS A 218 14.29 -33.21 -4.44
CA LYS A 218 14.44 -34.65 -4.16
C LYS A 218 14.25 -35.45 -5.44
#